data_AF-A0A9E4MPB3-F1
#
_entry.id   AF-A0A9E4MPB3-F1
#
_cell.length_a   1.000
_cell.length_b   1.000
_cell.length_c   1.000
_cell.angle_alpha   90.00
_cell.angle_beta   90.00
_cell.angle_gamma   90.00
#
_symmetry.space_group_name_H-M   'P 1'
#
loop_
_entity.id
_entity.type
_entity.pdbx_description
1 polymer ?
#
loop_
_entity_poly.entity_id
_entity_poly.type
_entity_poly.pdbx_seq_one_letter_code
_entity_poly.pdbx_strand_id
1 'polypeptide(L)'
;MIEMFLPSSHRNNTYSPTSKPEDIPDPYDWIQEHRSLAHIAHTLSLLNGIQEGEDFYYTPEGELVIGLKARDLLKANCDAQDWQYVRNYLSIQKI
;
A
#
# COMPACT_ATOMS: atom_id res chain seq x y z
N MET A 1 32.67 23.81 -46.41
CA MET A 1 32.08 22.46 -46.51
C MET A 1 31.91 21.99 -45.08
N ILE A 2 30.71 22.06 -44.53
CA ILE A 2 30.42 21.67 -43.14
C ILE A 2 29.71 20.34 -43.22
N GLU A 3 30.32 19.29 -42.66
CA GLU A 3 29.68 17.99 -42.53
C GLU A 3 28.55 18.10 -41.51
N MET A 4 27.31 17.97 -41.99
CA MET A 4 26.13 17.79 -41.16
C MET A 4 26.13 16.34 -40.66
N PHE A 5 26.42 16.14 -39.38
CA PHE A 5 26.16 14.88 -38.70
C PHE A 5 24.64 14.64 -38.64
N LEU A 6 24.16 13.68 -39.42
CA LEU A 6 22.83 13.11 -39.29
C LEU A 6 22.77 12.30 -37.98
N PRO A 7 21.83 12.56 -37.05
CA PRO A 7 21.64 11.66 -35.92
C PRO A 7 21.08 10.32 -36.42
N SER A 8 21.85 9.27 -36.18
CA SER A 8 21.57 7.90 -36.57
C SER A 8 20.21 7.44 -36.05
N SER A 9 19.39 7.02 -37.00
CA SER A 9 18.11 6.37 -36.80
C SER A 9 18.26 5.00 -36.14
N HIS A 10 17.27 4.64 -35.32
CA HIS A 10 16.93 3.30 -34.82
C HIS A 10 17.70 2.78 -33.59
N ARG A 11 17.17 3.11 -32.41
CA ARG A 11 17.01 2.10 -31.35
C ARG A 11 15.53 1.68 -31.32
N ASN A 12 15.21 0.67 -32.11
CA ASN A 12 14.02 -0.15 -31.90
C ASN A 12 14.25 -0.95 -30.61
N ASN A 13 14.10 -0.31 -29.46
CA ASN A 13 13.87 -1.04 -28.23
C ASN A 13 12.40 -1.45 -28.28
N THR A 14 12.13 -2.56 -28.95
CA THR A 14 10.85 -3.26 -28.86
C THR A 14 10.75 -3.84 -27.45
N TYR A 15 10.52 -2.99 -26.46
CA TYR A 15 9.86 -3.42 -25.24
C TYR A 15 8.42 -3.70 -25.66
N SER A 16 8.16 -4.93 -26.10
CA SER A 16 6.80 -5.45 -26.06
C SER A 16 6.43 -5.50 -24.58
N PRO A 17 5.54 -4.65 -24.07
CA PRO A 17 5.09 -4.75 -22.70
C PRO A 17 4.34 -6.09 -22.62
N THR A 18 4.97 -7.08 -21.99
CA THR A 18 4.32 -8.37 -21.71
C THR A 18 3.38 -8.28 -20.50
N SER A 19 3.33 -7.12 -19.83
CA SER A 19 2.37 -6.84 -18.77
C SER A 19 1.01 -6.56 -19.39
N LYS A 20 0.03 -7.39 -19.06
CA LYS A 20 -1.37 -7.10 -19.39
C LYS A 20 -1.72 -5.74 -18.77
N PRO A 21 -2.53 -4.90 -19.43
CA PRO A 21 -3.03 -3.64 -18.85
C PRO A 21 -3.87 -3.84 -17.58
N GLU A 22 -4.13 -5.08 -17.16
CA GLU A 22 -4.83 -5.47 -15.94
C GLU A 22 -3.98 -5.31 -14.67
N ASP A 23 -2.65 -5.20 -14.76
CA ASP A 23 -1.77 -5.11 -13.58
C ASP A 23 -1.66 -3.69 -13.00
N ILE A 24 -2.13 -2.66 -13.72
CA ILE A 24 -2.10 -1.28 -13.24
C ILE A 24 -3.49 -0.96 -12.68
N PRO A 25 -3.64 -0.79 -11.36
CA PRO A 25 -4.93 -0.43 -10.77
C PRO A 25 -5.40 0.93 -11.32
N ASP A 26 -6.71 1.13 -11.35
CA ASP A 26 -7.27 2.43 -11.73
C ASP A 26 -6.65 3.52 -10.82
N PRO A 27 -6.22 4.67 -11.38
CA PRO A 27 -5.59 5.73 -10.58
C PRO A 27 -6.45 6.18 -9.39
N TYR A 28 -7.78 6.18 -9.53
CA TYR A 28 -8.68 6.49 -8.44
C TYR A 28 -8.57 5.45 -7.33
N ASP A 29 -8.64 4.16 -7.67
CA ASP A 29 -8.53 3.06 -6.70
C ASP A 29 -7.18 3.08 -5.97
N TRP A 30 -6.09 3.32 -6.71
CA TRP A 30 -4.75 3.45 -6.12
C TRP A 30 -4.64 4.62 -5.14
N ILE A 31 -5.20 5.78 -5.49
CA ILE A 31 -5.23 6.97 -4.62
C ILE A 31 -6.08 6.69 -3.37
N GLN A 32 -7.23 6.04 -3.52
CA GLN A 32 -8.10 5.70 -2.38
C GLN A 32 -7.40 4.75 -1.42
N GLU A 33 -6.74 3.71 -1.93
CA GLU A 33 -5.95 2.79 -1.11
C GLU A 33 -4.82 3.53 -0.35
N HIS A 34 -4.05 4.36 -1.06
CA HIS A 34 -2.96 5.12 -0.43
C HIS A 34 -3.47 6.11 0.63
N ARG A 35 -4.62 6.74 0.40
CA ARG A 35 -5.29 7.60 1.39
C ARG A 35 -5.64 6.78 2.63
N SER A 36 -6.27 5.63 2.46
CA SER A 36 -6.67 4.77 3.59
C SER A 36 -5.45 4.33 4.40
N LEU A 37 -4.39 3.86 3.73
CA LEU A 37 -3.14 3.47 4.37
C LEU A 37 -2.49 4.62 5.15
N ALA A 38 -2.40 5.81 4.55
CA ALA A 38 -1.83 6.98 5.19
C ALA A 38 -2.64 7.39 6.43
N HIS A 39 -3.98 7.33 6.36
CA HIS A 39 -4.83 7.68 7.47
C HIS A 39 -4.76 6.64 8.61
N ILE A 40 -4.69 5.34 8.29
CA ILE A 40 -4.46 4.26 9.27
C ILE A 40 -3.11 4.45 9.95
N ALA A 41 -2.03 4.65 9.19
CA ALA A 41 -0.70 4.88 9.74
C ALA A 41 -0.66 6.13 10.63
N HIS A 42 -1.31 7.21 10.20
CA HIS A 42 -1.42 8.43 11.00
C HIS A 42 -2.19 8.19 12.29
N THR A 43 -3.34 7.50 12.22
CA THR A 43 -4.15 7.12 13.38
C THR A 43 -3.31 6.31 14.38
N LEU A 44 -2.60 5.29 13.93
CA LEU A 44 -1.71 4.49 14.77
C LEU A 44 -0.57 5.32 15.37
N SER A 45 -0.01 6.28 14.61
CA SER A 45 1.05 7.17 15.10
C SER A 45 0.59 8.15 16.18
N LEU A 46 -0.69 8.54 16.17
CA LEU A 46 -1.30 9.42 17.18
C LEU A 46 -1.73 8.67 18.44
N LEU A 47 -1.91 7.35 18.34
CA LEU A 47 -2.29 6.49 19.45
C LEU A 47 -1.05 6.20 20.30
N ASN A 48 -0.85 7.05 21.31
CA ASN A 48 0.20 6.86 22.31
C ASN A 48 0.03 5.50 23.00
N GLY A 49 1.07 4.66 23.00
CA GLY A 49 1.07 3.37 23.69
C GLY A 49 0.69 2.14 22.85
N ILE A 50 0.91 2.18 21.54
CA ILE A 50 0.98 0.98 20.70
C ILE A 50 2.37 0.35 20.83
N GLN A 51 2.43 -0.93 21.21
CA GLN A 51 3.68 -1.69 21.36
C GLN A 51 3.77 -2.85 20.38
N GLU A 52 4.92 -2.98 19.72
CA GLU A 52 5.26 -4.16 18.92
C GLU A 52 5.30 -5.41 19.82
N GLY A 53 4.74 -6.53 19.34
CA GLY A 53 4.60 -7.79 20.06
C GLY A 53 3.25 -7.99 20.76
N GLU A 54 2.61 -6.91 21.24
CA GLU A 54 1.27 -6.97 21.84
C GLU A 54 0.19 -6.37 20.91
N ASP A 55 0.41 -5.15 20.43
CA ASP A 55 -0.59 -4.40 19.66
C ASP A 55 -0.44 -4.65 18.15
N PHE A 56 0.75 -5.01 17.68
CA PHE A 56 1.00 -5.51 16.32
C PHE A 56 2.26 -6.36 16.28
N TYR A 57 2.35 -7.30 15.34
CA TYR A 57 3.56 -8.08 15.10
C TYR A 57 3.62 -8.58 13.66
N TYR A 58 4.81 -8.93 13.19
CA TYR A 58 5.00 -9.56 11.88
C TYR A 58 5.09 -11.08 12.04
N THR A 59 4.43 -11.83 11.15
CA THR A 59 4.65 -13.28 11.04
C THR A 59 6.04 -13.57 10.45
N PRO A 60 6.59 -14.78 10.61
CA PRO A 60 7.81 -15.20 9.92
C PRO A 60 7.73 -15.05 8.39
N GLU A 61 6.52 -15.12 7.83
CA GLU A 61 6.22 -14.93 6.41
C GLU A 61 6.15 -13.45 5.98
N GLY A 62 6.28 -12.52 6.93
CA GLY A 62 6.27 -11.08 6.69
C GLY A 62 4.89 -10.43 6.70
N GLU A 63 3.84 -11.14 7.13
CA GLU A 63 2.50 -10.57 7.23
C GLU A 63 2.36 -9.72 8.50
N LEU A 64 1.81 -8.52 8.37
CA LEU A 64 1.47 -7.69 9.53
C LEU A 64 0.19 -8.19 10.18
N VAL A 65 0.27 -8.55 11.46
CA VAL A 65 -0.88 -8.92 12.29
C VAL A 65 -1.17 -7.83 13.30
N ILE A 66 -2.43 -7.39 13.33
CA ILE A 66 -2.94 -6.39 14.26
C ILE A 66 -3.53 -7.08 15.49
N GLY A 67 -3.03 -6.73 16.68
CA GLY A 67 -3.52 -7.19 17.96
C GLY A 67 -4.90 -6.63 18.31
N LEU A 68 -5.57 -7.23 19.29
CA LEU A 68 -6.96 -6.89 19.64
C LEU A 68 -7.13 -5.43 20.08
N LYS A 69 -6.19 -4.88 20.83
CA LYS A 69 -6.22 -3.48 21.28
C LYS A 69 -6.04 -2.50 20.12
N ALA A 70 -5.05 -2.71 19.25
CA ALA A 70 -4.88 -1.90 18.04
C ALA A 70 -6.10 -1.98 17.11
N ARG A 71 -6.69 -3.17 16.96
CA ARG A 71 -7.95 -3.36 16.21
C ARG A 71 -9.06 -2.48 16.76
N ASP A 72 -9.28 -2.51 18.08
CA ASP A 72 -10.37 -1.76 18.70
C ASP A 72 -10.15 -0.25 18.59
N LEU A 73 -8.90 0.21 18.67
CA LEU A 73 -8.54 1.60 18.44
C LEU A 73 -8.77 2.02 16.99
N LEU A 74 -8.36 1.22 16.01
CA LEU A 74 -8.62 1.47 14.59
C LEU A 74 -10.13 1.55 14.33
N LYS A 75 -10.91 0.61 14.87
CA LYS A 75 -12.37 0.60 14.71
C LYS A 75 -13.05 1.85 15.30
N ALA A 76 -12.49 2.41 16.38
CA ALA A 76 -13.04 3.59 17.03
C ALA A 76 -12.68 4.91 16.33
N ASN A 77 -11.57 4.97 15.58
CA ASN A 77 -11.03 6.22 15.04
C ASN A 77 -11.04 6.29 13.50
N CYS A 78 -11.05 5.15 12.81
CA CYS A 78 -11.13 5.12 11.35
C CYS A 78 -12.57 5.27 10.86
N ASP A 79 -12.75 5.89 9.69
CA ASP A 79 -14.04 5.95 9.03
C ASP A 79 -14.45 4.57 8.46
N ALA A 80 -15.68 4.45 7.96
CA ALA A 80 -16.20 3.16 7.46
C ALA A 80 -15.38 2.61 6.27
N GLN A 81 -14.82 3.49 5.43
CA GLN A 81 -14.02 3.12 4.26
C GLN A 81 -12.66 2.58 4.70
N ASP A 82 -11.99 3.27 5.62
CA ASP A 82 -10.70 2.87 6.16
C ASP A 82 -10.82 1.58 6.99
N TRP A 83 -11.89 1.45 7.77
CA TRP A 83 -12.17 0.22 8.51
C TRP A 83 -12.46 -0.97 7.60
N GLN A 84 -13.11 -0.74 6.46
CA GLN A 84 -13.29 -1.79 5.46
C GLN A 84 -11.95 -2.22 4.85
N TYR A 85 -11.04 -1.28 4.58
CA TYR A 85 -9.68 -1.60 4.16
C TYR A 85 -8.95 -2.46 5.19
N VAL A 86 -8.95 -2.06 6.47
CA VAL A 86 -8.35 -2.84 7.57
C VAL A 86 -8.86 -4.27 7.60
N ARG A 87 -10.19 -4.47 7.48
CA ARG A 87 -10.79 -5.82 7.50
C ARG A 87 -10.45 -6.69 6.30
N ASN A 88 -10.20 -6.07 5.15
CA ASN A 88 -9.97 -6.79 3.90
C ASN A 88 -8.50 -7.18 3.72
N TYR A 89 -7.58 -6.35 4.23
CA TYR A 89 -6.15 -6.46 3.88
C TYR A 89 -5.22 -6.68 5.08
N LEU A 90 -5.67 -6.42 6.31
CA LEU A 90 -4.85 -6.66 7.49
C LEU A 90 -5.30 -7.92 8.23
N SER A 91 -4.33 -8.76 8.57
CA SER A 91 -4.56 -9.90 9.44
C SER A 91 -4.84 -9.41 10.86
N ILE A 92 -5.95 -9.82 11.45
CA ILE A 92 -6.33 -9.47 12.82
C ILE A 92 -6.18 -10.70 13.70
N GLN A 93 -5.54 -10.53 14.86
CA GLN A 93 -5.41 -11.58 15.87
C GLN A 93 -6.80 -12.14 16.21
N LYS A 94 -6.93 -13.47 16.16
CA LYS A 94 -8.16 -14.18 16.52
C LYS A 94 -8.21 -14.37 18.05
N ILE A 95 -9.43 -14.34 18.58
CA ILE A 95 -9.74 -14.63 20.00
C ILE A 95 -9.61 -16.14 20.24
#